data_AF-A0A7I8E5A5-F1
#
_entry.id   AF-A0A7I8E5A5-F1
#
_cell.length_a   1.000
_cell.length_b   1.000
_cell.length_c   1.000
_cell.angle_alpha   90.00
_cell.angle_beta   90.00
_cell.angle_gamma   90.00
#
_symmetry.space_group_name_H-M   'P 1'
#
loop_
_entity.id
_entity.type
_entity.pdbx_description
1 polymer ?
#
loop_
_entity_poly.entity_id
_entity_poly.type
_entity_poly.pdbx_seq_one_letter_code
_entity_poly.pdbx_strand_id
1 'polypeptide(L)'
;MAKMLRISAFILFGAFLLRLFWIYWSFHYAVEATAVAFDSAEWQKVSNVYAHNRDPGCVRGGMALDLLKSKQLNGKSPTEIEHFLGKPDRSYKSTYEYELGQCSGLGWHNSILRITVDDNGPALNADILSDKP
;
A
#
# COMPACT_ATOMS: atom_id res chain seq x y z
N MET A 1 -13.44 -28.39 43.45
CA MET A 1 -13.21 -28.71 42.03
C MET A 1 -14.05 -27.86 41.06
N ALA A 2 -15.38 -27.84 41.17
CA ALA A 2 -16.24 -27.12 40.20
C ALA A 2 -15.98 -25.59 40.09
N LYS A 3 -15.63 -24.90 41.18
CA LYS A 3 -15.27 -23.46 41.15
C LYS A 3 -13.97 -23.21 40.36
N MET A 4 -12.94 -24.01 40.60
CA MET A 4 -11.68 -23.92 39.85
C MET A 4 -11.89 -24.23 38.36
N LEU A 5 -12.70 -25.25 38.04
CA LEU A 5 -13.03 -25.60 36.66
C LEU A 5 -13.73 -24.45 35.91
N ARG A 6 -14.66 -23.74 36.58
CA ARG A 6 -15.35 -22.57 36.02
C ARG A 6 -14.40 -21.40 35.78
N ILE A 7 -13.51 -21.11 36.74
CA ILE A 7 -12.51 -20.03 36.61
C ILE A 7 -11.56 -20.32 35.44
N SER A 8 -11.07 -21.56 35.33
CA SER A 8 -10.22 -21.97 34.20
C SER A 8 -10.95 -21.84 32.86
N ALA A 9 -12.22 -22.21 32.78
CA ALA A 9 -13.02 -22.06 31.56
C ALA A 9 -13.19 -20.58 31.14
N PHE A 10 -13.43 -19.67 32.10
CA PHE A 10 -13.51 -18.24 31.80
C PHE A 10 -12.18 -17.66 31.33
N ILE A 11 -11.05 -18.07 31.92
CA ILE A 11 -9.72 -17.62 31.48
C ILE A 11 -9.44 -18.08 30.05
N LEU A 12 -9.70 -19.36 29.74
CA LEU A 12 -9.49 -19.91 28.40
C LEU A 12 -10.39 -19.22 27.36
N PHE A 13 -11.65 -18.98 27.71
CA PHE A 13 -12.58 -18.26 26.83
C PHE A 13 -12.15 -16.80 26.62
N GLY A 14 -11.71 -16.10 27.66
CA GLY A 14 -11.19 -14.74 27.56
C GLY A 14 -9.93 -14.67 26.69
N ALA A 15 -8.98 -15.59 26.88
CA ALA A 15 -7.78 -15.69 26.06
C ALA A 15 -8.11 -15.98 24.57
N PHE A 16 -9.11 -16.83 24.31
CA PHE A 16 -9.59 -17.11 22.98
C PHE A 16 -10.18 -15.86 22.30
N LEU A 17 -11.03 -15.11 23.00
CA LEU A 17 -11.59 -13.85 22.47
C LEU A 17 -10.52 -12.80 22.21
N LEU A 18 -9.55 -12.65 23.12
CA LEU A 18 -8.39 -11.78 22.92
C LEU A 18 -7.58 -12.18 21.68
N ARG A 19 -7.41 -13.48 21.44
CA ARG A 19 -6.72 -13.97 20.25
C ARG A 19 -7.50 -13.68 18.98
N LEU A 20 -8.81 -13.87 18.96
CA LEU A 20 -9.65 -13.52 17.82
C LEU A 20 -9.64 -12.01 17.55
N PHE A 21 -9.71 -11.20 18.61
CA PHE A 21 -9.60 -9.75 18.49
C PHE A 21 -8.24 -9.34 17.95
N TRP A 22 -7.14 -9.94 18.45
CA TRP A 22 -5.80 -9.66 17.94
C TRP A 22 -5.67 -10.04 16.46
N ILE A 23 -6.19 -11.20 16.07
CA ILE A 23 -6.18 -11.64 14.67
C ILE A 23 -6.97 -10.66 13.80
N TYR A 24 -8.19 -10.32 14.22
CA TYR A 24 -9.03 -9.33 13.55
C TYR A 24 -8.30 -7.98 13.42
N TRP A 25 -7.77 -7.46 14.53
CA TRP A 25 -7.05 -6.19 14.55
C TRP A 25 -5.80 -6.24 13.67
N SER A 26 -5.04 -7.34 13.70
CA SER A 26 -3.87 -7.52 12.85
C SER A 26 -4.23 -7.58 11.36
N PHE A 27 -5.36 -8.17 10.99
CA PHE A 27 -5.84 -8.19 9.61
C PHE A 27 -6.35 -6.82 9.13
N HIS A 28 -6.74 -5.94 10.05
CA HIS A 28 -7.33 -4.65 9.73
C HIS A 28 -6.38 -3.45 9.92
N TYR A 29 -5.31 -3.58 10.70
CA TYR A 29 -4.51 -2.42 11.11
C TYR A 29 -2.98 -2.65 11.14
N ALA A 30 -2.46 -3.86 10.91
CA ALA A 30 -1.03 -4.13 11.15
C ALA A 30 -0.09 -3.94 9.94
N VAL A 31 -0.60 -3.59 8.75
CA VAL A 31 0.24 -3.42 7.54
C VAL A 31 0.19 -1.99 7.04
N GLU A 32 0.73 -1.06 7.82
CA GLU A 32 1.02 0.28 7.31
C GLU A 32 2.41 0.27 6.66
N ALA A 33 2.49 0.74 5.42
CA ALA A 33 3.76 0.95 4.76
C ALA A 33 4.62 1.92 5.58
N THR A 34 5.87 1.57 5.85
CA THR A 34 6.82 2.51 6.44
C THR A 34 7.48 3.31 5.33
N ALA A 35 7.57 4.63 5.49
CA ALA A 35 8.20 5.48 4.47
C ALA A 35 9.69 5.12 4.32
N VAL A 36 10.11 4.89 3.07
CA VAL A 36 11.50 4.60 2.69
C VAL A 36 11.87 5.57 1.57
N ALA A 37 13.12 6.05 1.55
CA ALA A 37 13.59 6.99 0.54
C ALA A 37 13.34 6.46 -0.88
N PHE A 38 12.85 7.32 -1.75
CA PHE A 38 12.59 6.96 -3.14
C PHE A 38 13.89 6.64 -3.89
N ASP A 39 13.92 5.48 -4.56
CA ASP A 39 14.96 5.07 -5.50
C ASP A 39 14.31 4.63 -6.81
N SER A 40 14.65 5.32 -7.91
CA SER A 40 14.04 5.08 -9.23
C SER A 40 14.37 3.69 -9.78
N ALA A 41 15.60 3.20 -9.56
CA ALA A 41 16.03 1.91 -10.09
C ALA A 41 15.35 0.76 -9.34
N GLU A 42 15.28 0.83 -8.00
CA GLU A 42 14.58 -0.17 -7.20
C GLU A 42 13.08 -0.13 -7.50
N TRP A 43 12.47 1.06 -7.57
CA TRP A 43 11.06 1.24 -7.93
C TRP A 43 10.68 0.56 -9.24
N GLN A 44 11.51 0.70 -10.28
CA GLN A 44 11.27 0.08 -11.59
C GLN A 44 11.54 -1.43 -11.58
N LYS A 45 12.56 -1.88 -10.84
CA LYS A 45 12.89 -3.30 -10.67
C LYS A 45 11.73 -4.11 -10.05
N VAL A 46 10.96 -3.50 -9.15
CA VAL A 46 9.80 -4.14 -8.51
C VAL A 46 8.45 -3.69 -9.09
N SER A 47 8.44 -3.18 -10.32
CA SER A 47 7.23 -2.69 -11.00
C SER A 47 6.14 -3.75 -11.14
N ASN A 48 6.51 -5.01 -11.44
CA ASN A 48 5.58 -6.13 -11.37
C ASN A 48 5.46 -6.64 -9.94
N VAL A 49 4.54 -6.02 -9.18
CA VAL A 49 4.39 -6.31 -7.75
C VAL A 49 3.98 -7.76 -7.47
N TYR A 50 3.36 -8.49 -8.40
CA TYR A 50 2.95 -9.90 -8.25
C TYR A 50 3.90 -10.93 -8.87
N ALA A 51 5.09 -10.52 -9.31
CA ALA A 51 6.01 -11.41 -10.04
C ALA A 51 6.41 -12.67 -9.27
N HIS A 52 6.52 -12.58 -7.94
CA HIS A 52 7.05 -13.65 -7.09
C HIS A 52 6.03 -14.22 -6.10
N ASN A 53 5.00 -13.45 -5.73
CA ASN A 53 3.98 -13.87 -4.78
C ASN A 53 2.62 -13.23 -5.14
N ARG A 54 1.53 -13.99 -4.95
CA ARG A 54 0.16 -13.46 -5.08
C ARG A 54 -0.26 -12.61 -3.89
N ASP A 55 0.46 -12.71 -2.79
CA ASP A 55 0.39 -11.82 -1.63
C ASP A 55 1.73 -11.06 -1.52
N PRO A 56 1.93 -10.01 -2.33
CA PRO A 56 3.23 -9.35 -2.41
C PRO A 56 3.52 -8.46 -1.21
N GLY A 57 2.52 -8.22 -0.34
CA GLY A 57 2.57 -7.15 0.65
C GLY A 57 2.77 -5.79 -0.02
N CYS A 58 3.32 -4.84 0.74
CA CYS A 58 3.51 -3.46 0.28
C CYS A 58 4.91 -3.23 -0.31
N VAL A 59 5.09 -3.61 -1.58
CA VAL A 59 6.40 -3.63 -2.24
C VAL A 59 6.91 -2.23 -2.59
N ARG A 60 6.04 -1.36 -3.11
CA ARG A 60 6.42 0.02 -3.54
C ARG A 60 5.86 1.12 -2.63
N GLY A 61 4.96 0.80 -1.69
CA GLY A 61 4.27 1.84 -0.93
C GLY A 61 5.18 2.65 0.00
N GLY A 62 6.26 2.08 0.52
CA GLY A 62 7.22 2.85 1.33
C GLY A 62 7.87 4.00 0.54
N MET A 63 8.26 3.73 -0.71
CA MET A 63 8.78 4.75 -1.63
C MET A 63 7.68 5.70 -2.12
N ALA A 64 6.46 5.22 -2.33
CA ALA A 64 5.33 6.07 -2.68
C ALA A 64 5.03 7.11 -1.59
N LEU A 65 5.13 6.72 -0.31
CA LEU A 65 4.98 7.65 0.82
C LEU A 65 6.05 8.75 0.79
N ASP A 66 7.29 8.42 0.45
CA ASP A 66 8.36 9.41 0.32
C ASP A 66 8.13 10.35 -0.87
N LEU A 67 7.67 9.84 -2.02
CA LEU A 67 7.27 10.67 -3.17
C LEU A 67 6.19 11.69 -2.80
N LEU A 68 5.16 11.26 -2.06
CA LEU A 68 4.09 12.15 -1.58
C LEU A 68 4.62 13.19 -0.60
N LYS A 69 5.42 12.76 0.38
CA LYS A 69 5.97 13.64 1.42
C LYS A 69 6.93 14.69 0.86
N SER A 70 7.80 14.28 -0.06
CA SER A 70 8.82 15.14 -0.67
C SER A 70 8.29 15.97 -1.84
N LYS A 71 7.08 15.67 -2.35
CA LYS A 71 6.46 16.32 -3.51
C LYS A 71 7.34 16.28 -4.77
N GLN A 72 8.19 15.26 -4.90
CA GLN A 72 9.14 15.12 -6.01
C GLN A 72 8.44 15.05 -7.39
N LEU A 73 7.17 14.66 -7.43
CA LEU A 73 6.41 14.54 -8.67
C LEU A 73 5.79 15.87 -9.12
N ASN A 74 5.62 16.84 -8.23
CA ASN A 74 4.93 18.09 -8.55
C ASN A 74 5.70 18.87 -9.63
N GLY A 75 4.98 19.31 -10.67
CA GLY A 75 5.58 20.10 -11.75
C GLY A 75 6.31 19.27 -12.81
N LYS A 76 6.51 17.95 -12.61
CA LYS A 76 7.13 17.09 -13.62
C LYS A 76 6.18 16.87 -14.80
N SER A 77 6.72 16.95 -16.01
CA SER A 77 6.00 16.56 -17.22
C SER A 77 5.76 15.04 -17.27
N PRO A 78 4.81 14.56 -18.10
CA PRO A 78 4.57 13.14 -18.32
C PRO A 78 5.83 12.32 -18.63
N THR A 79 6.69 12.84 -19.51
CA THR A 79 7.93 12.17 -19.90
C THR A 79 8.94 12.10 -18.76
N GLU A 80 9.01 13.12 -17.91
CA GLU A 80 9.84 13.10 -16.70
C GLU A 80 9.30 12.13 -15.66
N ILE A 81 7.98 12.04 -15.50
CA ILE A 81 7.34 11.06 -14.61
C ILE A 81 7.66 9.64 -15.09
N GLU A 82 7.48 9.36 -16.37
CA GLU A 82 7.81 8.04 -16.95
C GLU A 82 9.30 7.72 -16.85
N HIS A 83 10.18 8.72 -17.01
CA HIS A 83 11.61 8.52 -16.82
C HIS A 83 11.95 8.17 -15.35
N PHE A 84 11.24 8.77 -14.40
CA PHE A 84 11.48 8.60 -12.97
C PHE A 84 10.86 7.32 -12.40
N LEU A 85 9.66 6.98 -12.85
CA LEU A 85 8.85 5.89 -12.28
C LEU A 85 8.74 4.66 -13.20
N GLY A 86 9.24 4.75 -14.43
CA GLY A 86 8.92 3.79 -15.49
C GLY A 86 7.54 4.05 -16.08
N LYS A 87 7.09 3.16 -16.98
CA LYS A 87 5.74 3.24 -17.55
C LYS A 87 4.68 3.01 -16.45
N PRO A 88 3.55 3.74 -16.49
CA PRO A 88 2.44 3.47 -15.59
C PRO A 88 1.81 2.11 -15.90
N ASP A 89 1.30 1.46 -14.85
CA ASP A 89 0.57 0.19 -14.96
C ASP A 89 -0.79 0.41 -15.63
N ARG A 90 -1.43 1.56 -15.35
CA ARG A 90 -2.61 2.05 -16.06
C ARG A 90 -2.48 3.54 -16.36
N SER A 91 -2.87 3.92 -17.57
CA SER A 91 -2.90 5.31 -18.01
C SER A 91 -4.28 5.65 -18.55
N TYR A 92 -4.84 6.76 -18.08
CA TYR A 92 -6.03 7.41 -18.63
C TYR A 92 -5.65 8.80 -19.14
N LYS A 93 -6.62 9.57 -19.67
CA LYS A 93 -6.35 10.89 -20.28
C LYS A 93 -5.54 11.83 -19.39
N SER A 94 -5.85 11.89 -18.10
CA SER A 94 -5.26 12.84 -17.13
C SER A 94 -4.73 12.15 -15.87
N THR A 95 -4.57 10.82 -15.89
CA THR A 95 -4.09 10.08 -14.72
C THR A 95 -3.15 8.95 -15.09
N TYR A 96 -2.10 8.80 -14.28
CA TYR A 96 -1.18 7.68 -14.28
C TYR A 96 -1.31 6.92 -12.98
N GLU A 97 -1.45 5.60 -13.08
CA GLU A 97 -1.57 4.73 -11.92
C GLU A 97 -0.42 3.73 -11.91
N TYR A 98 0.20 3.60 -10.74
CA TYR A 98 1.27 2.64 -10.47
C TYR A 98 0.84 1.73 -9.33
N GLU A 99 0.89 0.41 -9.55
CA GLU A 99 0.58 -0.57 -8.53
C GLU A 99 1.63 -0.56 -7.43
N LEU A 100 1.18 -0.60 -6.17
CA LEU A 100 2.05 -0.57 -5.00
C LEU A 100 2.15 -1.90 -4.26
N GLY A 101 1.30 -2.86 -4.62
CA GLY A 101 1.00 -4.05 -3.83
C GLY A 101 -0.08 -3.76 -2.78
N GLN A 102 -0.13 -4.53 -1.70
CA GLN A 102 -1.16 -4.45 -0.67
C GLN A 102 -0.67 -3.60 0.51
N CYS A 103 -0.82 -2.28 0.38
CA CYS A 103 -0.29 -1.28 1.34
C CYS A 103 -1.30 -0.71 2.32
N SER A 104 -2.58 -1.05 2.18
CA SER A 104 -3.67 -0.35 2.85
C SER A 104 -3.84 -0.72 4.33
N GLY A 105 -3.05 -1.64 4.89
CA GLY A 105 -3.26 -2.19 6.25
C GLY A 105 -4.55 -3.01 6.41
N LEU A 106 -5.47 -2.87 5.46
CA LEU A 106 -6.86 -3.28 5.42
C LEU A 106 -7.02 -4.43 4.41
N GLY A 107 -6.43 -5.59 4.72
CA GLY A 107 -6.60 -6.80 3.92
C GLY A 107 -5.92 -6.81 2.55
N TRP A 108 -6.38 -7.73 1.70
CA TRP A 108 -5.77 -8.12 0.42
C TRP A 108 -6.04 -7.11 -0.71
N HIS A 109 -6.33 -5.86 -0.34
CA HIS A 109 -6.65 -4.82 -1.30
C HIS A 109 -5.38 -4.18 -1.82
N ASN A 110 -5.25 -4.23 -3.13
CA ASN A 110 -4.15 -3.58 -3.82
C ASN A 110 -4.25 -2.07 -3.59
N SER A 111 -3.10 -1.42 -3.59
CA SER A 111 -2.96 0.02 -3.45
C SER A 111 -2.28 0.54 -4.70
N ILE A 112 -2.66 1.74 -5.11
CA ILE A 112 -2.11 2.40 -6.27
C ILE A 112 -1.61 3.79 -5.87
N LEU A 113 -0.49 4.20 -6.47
CA LEU A 113 -0.12 5.60 -6.56
C LEU A 113 -0.79 6.15 -7.80
N ARG A 114 -1.74 7.06 -7.62
CA ARG A 114 -2.36 7.83 -8.69
C ARG A 114 -1.64 9.18 -8.80
N ILE A 115 -1.33 9.57 -10.02
CA ILE A 115 -0.77 10.88 -10.35
C ILE A 115 -1.74 11.53 -11.32
N THR A 116 -2.25 12.71 -10.96
CA THR A 116 -3.09 13.51 -11.85
C THR A 116 -2.21 14.51 -12.59
N VAL A 117 -2.28 14.49 -13.91
CA VAL A 117 -1.59 15.40 -14.81
C VAL A 117 -2.61 16.33 -15.46
N ASP A 118 -2.21 17.58 -15.70
CA ASP A 118 -2.97 18.45 -16.60
C ASP A 118 -2.89 17.90 -18.03
N ASP A 119 -3.82 18.25 -18.92
CA ASP A 119 -3.86 17.71 -20.30
C ASP A 119 -2.52 18.00 -21.03
N ASN A 120 -1.65 16.97 -21.14
CA ASN A 120 -0.25 17.06 -21.57
C ASN A 120 0.64 18.02 -20.75
N GLY A 121 0.18 18.45 -19.58
CA GLY A 121 0.87 19.36 -18.67
C GLY A 121 1.50 18.66 -17.47
N PRO A 122 2.02 19.43 -16.50
CA PRO A 122 2.73 18.87 -15.36
C PRO A 122 1.82 18.09 -14.41
N ALA A 123 2.43 17.24 -13.58
CA ALA A 123 1.75 16.63 -12.45
C ALA A 123 1.22 17.71 -11.48
N LEU A 124 -0.09 17.65 -11.26
CA LEU A 124 -0.85 18.54 -10.39
C LEU A 124 -0.92 17.98 -8.97
N ASN A 125 -1.12 16.67 -8.86
CA ASN A 125 -1.28 15.98 -7.59
C ASN A 125 -0.84 14.52 -7.69
N ALA A 126 -0.47 13.95 -6.55
CA ALA A 126 -0.26 12.52 -6.38
C ALA A 126 -0.90 12.06 -5.07
N ASP A 127 -1.51 10.88 -5.08
CA ASP A 127 -2.24 10.31 -3.96
C ASP A 127 -2.15 8.77 -3.98
N ILE A 128 -2.20 8.16 -2.78
CA ILE A 128 -2.29 6.71 -2.65
C ILE A 128 -3.75 6.35 -2.41
N LEU A 129 -4.26 5.42 -3.22
CA LEU A 129 -5.64 4.95 -3.17
C LEU A 129 -5.67 3.43 -3.01
N SER A 130 -6.68 2.90 -2.33
CA SER A 130 -7.03 1.49 -2.49
C SER A 130 -7.59 1.26 -3.88
N ASP A 131 -7.03 0.27 -4.57
CA ASP A 131 -7.53 -0.24 -5.84
C ASP A 131 -8.84 -0.97 -5.57
N LYS A 132 -9.96 -0.29 -5.82
CA LYS A 132 -11.28 -0.89 -5.73
C LYS A 132 -11.56 -1.59 -7.07
N PRO A 133 -12.02 -2.86 -7.06
CA PRO A 133 -12.44 -3.54 -8.28
C PRO A 133 -13.65 -2.85 -8.95
#